data_AF-A0A429MIV3-F1
#
_entry.id   AF-A0A429MIV3-F1
#
_cell.length_a   1.000
_cell.length_b   1.000
_cell.length_c   1.000
_cell.angle_alpha   90.00
_cell.angle_beta   90.00
_cell.angle_gamma   90.00
#
_symmetry.space_group_name_H-M   'P 1'
#
loop_
_entity.id
_entity.type
_entity.pdbx_description
1 polymer ?
#
loop_
_entity_poly.entity_id
_entity_poly.type
_entity_poly.pdbx_seq_one_letter_code
_entity_poly.pdbx_strand_id
1 'polypeptide(L)'
;MKVLLDILFAFAFLYPLLMAWTWMVGGLWFFFKREYHEQQLPEPSSEGCSIIIPCFNEEAQVRQTIRYALQTKYPNFEVIAVNDGSSDSTAEILDELAAQDARLRVVHLAENQGKAVALRSGVLVSKYEYLVCIDGDALLHPHAVLWLMQPFLNFPRIGAVTGNPRILNRSSILGKLQVGEFSSIIGLIKRAQRTYGRIFTVSGVIAAFRKTALVRVGFWSDDKITEDID
;
A
#
# COMPACT_ATOMS: atom_id res chain seq x y z
N MET A 1 -35.03 9.04 29.29
CA MET A 1 -33.60 9.43 29.43
C MET A 1 -32.73 8.30 29.98
N LYS A 2 -33.06 7.70 31.15
CA LYS A 2 -32.28 6.57 31.73
C LYS A 2 -32.12 5.36 30.81
N VAL A 3 -33.22 4.87 30.22
CA VAL A 3 -33.20 3.74 29.26
C VAL A 3 -32.32 4.02 28.03
N LEU A 4 -32.38 5.23 27.49
CA LEU A 4 -31.53 5.63 26.36
C LEU A 4 -30.05 5.63 26.76
N LEU A 5 -29.74 6.14 27.95
CA LEU A 5 -28.38 6.14 28.49
C LEU A 5 -27.86 4.69 28.64
N ASP A 6 -28.67 3.79 29.19
CA ASP A 6 -28.32 2.38 29.38
C ASP A 6 -28.06 1.68 28.03
N ILE A 7 -28.87 1.96 27.01
CA ILE A 7 -28.67 1.45 25.64
C ILE A 7 -27.36 1.97 25.06
N LEU A 8 -27.07 3.26 25.19
CA LEU A 8 -25.84 3.86 24.68
C LEU A 8 -24.60 3.28 25.38
N PHE A 9 -24.66 3.09 26.70
CA PHE A 9 -23.59 2.44 27.46
C PHE A 9 -23.38 0.99 27.04
N ALA A 10 -24.46 0.21 26.92
CA ALA A 10 -24.39 -1.17 26.45
C ALA A 10 -23.82 -1.25 25.03
N PHE A 11 -24.23 -0.36 24.13
CA PHE A 11 -23.67 -0.29 22.78
C PHE A 11 -22.17 0.03 22.82
N ALA A 12 -21.76 1.07 23.54
CA ALA A 12 -20.36 1.48 23.63
C ALA A 12 -19.44 0.38 24.17
N PHE A 13 -19.95 -0.50 25.04
CA PHE A 13 -19.17 -1.61 25.60
C PHE A 13 -19.25 -2.91 24.77
N LEU A 14 -20.44 -3.31 24.35
CA LEU A 14 -20.66 -4.59 23.66
C LEU A 14 -20.27 -4.55 22.19
N TYR A 15 -20.41 -3.39 21.52
CA TYR A 15 -20.08 -3.27 20.11
C TYR A 15 -18.59 -3.54 19.84
N PRO A 16 -17.62 -2.91 20.52
CA PRO A 16 -16.20 -3.22 20.30
C PRO A 16 -15.85 -4.67 20.57
N LEU A 17 -16.45 -5.29 21.60
CA LEU A 17 -16.23 -6.69 21.92
C LEU A 17 -16.75 -7.60 20.81
N LEU A 18 -17.98 -7.38 20.34
CA LEU A 18 -18.56 -8.13 19.22
C LEU A 18 -17.73 -7.97 17.94
N MET A 19 -17.29 -6.74 17.64
CA MET A 19 -16.45 -6.48 16.47
C MET A 19 -15.09 -7.18 16.59
N ALA A 20 -14.44 -7.14 17.76
CA ALA A 20 -13.19 -7.85 18.00
C ALA A 20 -13.31 -9.35 17.72
N TRP A 21 -14.36 -10.00 18.25
CA TRP A 21 -14.64 -11.41 17.97
C TRP A 21 -14.88 -11.66 16.49
N THR A 22 -15.67 -10.82 15.82
CA THR A 22 -15.96 -10.94 14.39
C THR A 22 -14.68 -10.89 13.56
N TRP A 23 -13.77 -9.97 13.87
CA TRP A 23 -12.49 -9.84 13.16
C TRP A 23 -11.52 -10.98 13.47
N MET A 24 -11.44 -11.43 14.73
CA MET A 24 -10.60 -12.58 15.11
C MET A 24 -11.05 -13.86 14.41
N VAL A 25 -12.34 -14.19 14.47
CA VAL A 25 -12.90 -15.38 13.83
C VAL A 25 -12.74 -15.31 12.32
N GLY A 26 -13.04 -14.16 11.70
CA GLY A 26 -12.88 -13.97 10.27
C GLY A 26 -11.42 -14.10 9.81
N GLY A 27 -10.46 -13.59 10.59
CA GLY A 27 -9.04 -13.70 10.30
C GLY A 27 -8.52 -15.13 10.44
N LEU A 28 -8.92 -15.85 11.50
CA LEU A 28 -8.59 -17.27 11.66
C LEU A 28 -9.17 -18.11 10.52
N TRP A 29 -10.42 -17.87 10.16
CA TRP A 29 -11.05 -18.53 9.01
C TRP A 29 -10.29 -18.29 7.71
N PHE A 30 -9.88 -17.04 7.45
CA PHE A 30 -9.06 -16.70 6.29
C PHE A 30 -7.72 -17.47 6.29
N PHE A 31 -7.05 -17.50 7.43
CA PHE A 31 -5.79 -18.20 7.61
C PHE A 31 -5.93 -19.69 7.25
N PHE A 32 -6.86 -20.41 7.87
CA PHE A 32 -7.02 -21.85 7.62
C PHE A 32 -7.47 -22.15 6.19
N LYS A 33 -8.37 -21.32 5.63
CA LYS A 33 -8.93 -21.56 4.30
C LYS A 33 -7.93 -21.25 3.18
N ARG A 34 -7.03 -20.27 3.37
CA ARG A 34 -6.20 -19.73 2.31
C ARG A 34 -4.71 -19.81 2.63
N GLU A 35 -4.26 -19.14 3.69
CA GLU A 35 -2.82 -19.01 3.97
C GLU A 35 -2.17 -20.31 4.46
N TYR A 36 -2.91 -21.21 5.12
CA TYR A 36 -2.36 -22.45 5.65
C TYR A 36 -1.81 -23.37 4.54
N HIS A 37 -2.47 -23.38 3.39
CA HIS A 37 -2.11 -24.21 2.23
C HIS A 37 -1.29 -23.44 1.18
N GLU A 38 -1.37 -22.11 1.16
CA GLU A 38 -0.71 -21.23 0.18
C GLU A 38 0.72 -20.89 0.65
N GLN A 39 1.63 -21.87 0.58
CA GLN A 39 3.04 -21.71 0.99
C GLN A 39 4.01 -21.41 -0.17
N GLN A 40 3.56 -21.54 -1.41
CA GLN A 40 4.39 -21.34 -2.60
C GLN A 40 4.27 -19.89 -3.10
N LEU A 41 5.40 -19.35 -3.59
CA LEU A 41 5.39 -18.04 -4.25
C LEU A 41 4.51 -18.10 -5.50
N PRO A 42 3.69 -17.06 -5.78
CA PRO A 42 2.95 -17.00 -7.03
C PRO A 42 3.90 -16.98 -8.23
N GLU A 43 3.54 -17.72 -9.27
CA GLU A 43 4.25 -17.66 -10.54
C GLU A 43 4.07 -16.28 -11.20
N PRO A 44 5.13 -15.72 -11.79
CA PRO A 44 5.05 -14.44 -12.47
C PRO A 44 4.22 -14.53 -13.77
N SER A 45 3.63 -13.41 -14.17
CA SER A 45 2.92 -13.25 -15.44
C SER A 45 3.76 -12.48 -16.46
N SER A 46 3.36 -12.53 -17.73
CA SER A 46 3.88 -11.66 -18.79
C SER A 46 3.43 -10.21 -18.63
N GLU A 47 2.32 -9.96 -17.94
CA GLU A 47 1.81 -8.62 -17.63
C GLU A 47 2.82 -7.85 -16.78
N GLY A 48 3.15 -6.62 -17.16
CA GLY A 48 4.07 -5.78 -16.40
C GLY A 48 3.38 -4.89 -15.36
N CYS A 49 4.16 -4.31 -14.45
CA CYS A 49 3.65 -3.33 -13.47
C CYS A 49 4.57 -2.11 -13.33
N SER A 50 3.99 -0.95 -13.00
CA SER A 50 4.73 0.27 -12.69
C SER A 50 4.70 0.51 -11.18
N ILE A 51 5.87 0.51 -10.55
CA ILE A 51 6.02 0.82 -9.13
C ILE A 51 6.14 2.34 -9.00
N ILE A 52 5.26 2.99 -8.24
CA ILE A 52 5.20 4.44 -8.09
C ILE A 52 5.56 4.80 -6.65
N ILE A 53 6.50 5.72 -6.49
CA ILE A 53 7.07 6.12 -5.20
C ILE A 53 7.04 7.65 -5.13
N PRO A 54 6.09 8.26 -4.40
CA PRO A 54 6.11 9.69 -4.13
C PRO A 54 7.20 10.00 -3.10
N CYS A 55 7.98 11.05 -3.33
CA CYS A 55 9.09 11.45 -2.47
C CYS A 55 8.97 12.95 -2.16
N PHE A 56 9.01 13.32 -0.89
CA PHE A 56 9.10 14.69 -0.43
C PHE A 56 10.00 14.77 0.80
N ASN A 57 11.18 15.39 0.66
CA ASN A 57 12.18 15.51 1.71
C ASN A 57 12.61 14.17 2.33
N GLU A 58 13.01 13.22 1.49
CA GLU A 58 13.35 11.84 1.83
C GLU A 58 14.86 11.54 1.71
N GLU A 59 15.74 12.54 1.78
CA GLU A 59 17.18 12.38 1.52
C GLU A 59 17.83 11.22 2.28
N ALA A 60 17.38 10.98 3.52
CA ALA A 60 17.93 9.96 4.40
C ALA A 60 17.57 8.53 3.97
N GLN A 61 16.41 8.32 3.36
CA GLN A 61 15.85 6.99 3.09
C GLN A 61 15.69 6.67 1.61
N VAL A 62 15.53 7.67 0.75
CA VAL A 62 15.18 7.51 -0.67
C VAL A 62 16.11 6.54 -1.41
N ARG A 63 17.43 6.59 -1.13
CA ARG A 63 18.40 5.67 -1.73
C ARG A 63 18.12 4.21 -1.38
N GLN A 64 17.71 3.95 -0.14
CA GLN A 64 17.37 2.62 0.30
C GLN A 64 16.02 2.18 -0.28
N THR A 65 15.00 3.03 -0.24
CA THR A 65 13.67 2.78 -0.82
C THR A 65 13.77 2.37 -2.28
N ILE A 66 14.45 3.17 -3.10
CA ILE A 66 14.63 2.90 -4.53
C ILE A 66 15.41 1.61 -4.78
N ARG A 67 16.48 1.35 -4.02
CA ARG A 67 17.24 0.09 -4.12
C ARG A 67 16.37 -1.14 -3.86
N TYR A 68 15.51 -1.10 -2.83
CA TYR A 68 14.60 -2.21 -2.54
C TYR A 68 13.54 -2.38 -3.64
N ALA A 69 12.99 -1.29 -4.17
CA ALA A 69 12.06 -1.34 -5.29
C ALA A 69 12.70 -1.99 -6.53
N LEU A 70 13.96 -1.65 -6.85
CA LEU A 70 14.71 -2.22 -7.99
C LEU A 70 15.13 -3.68 -7.80
N GLN A 71 15.13 -4.20 -6.57
CA GLN A 71 15.41 -5.60 -6.24
C GLN A 71 14.20 -6.54 -6.43
N THR A 72 13.05 -6.00 -6.83
CA THR A 72 11.83 -6.75 -7.11
C THR A 72 12.08 -7.95 -8.03
N LYS A 73 11.53 -9.10 -7.64
CA LYS A 73 11.60 -10.40 -8.35
C LYS A 73 10.35 -10.63 -9.19
N TYR A 74 9.96 -9.62 -9.93
CA TYR A 74 8.90 -9.68 -10.93
C TYR A 74 9.53 -9.35 -12.30
N PRO A 75 9.22 -10.07 -13.39
CA PRO A 75 10.01 -9.98 -14.62
C PRO A 75 9.87 -8.63 -15.33
N ASN A 76 8.64 -8.13 -15.46
CA ASN A 76 8.34 -6.92 -16.23
C ASN A 76 7.89 -5.81 -15.29
N PHE A 77 8.81 -4.91 -14.95
CA PHE A 77 8.45 -3.74 -14.15
C PHE A 77 9.27 -2.50 -14.50
N GLU A 78 8.75 -1.34 -14.11
CA GLU A 78 9.49 -0.09 -14.02
C GLU A 78 9.28 0.51 -12.62
N VAL A 79 10.19 1.40 -12.22
CA VAL A 79 10.08 2.20 -11.00
C VAL A 79 9.98 3.66 -11.40
N ILE A 80 9.00 4.37 -10.84
CA ILE A 80 8.74 5.79 -11.10
C ILE A 80 8.80 6.50 -9.75
N ALA A 81 9.88 7.23 -9.52
CA ALA A 81 10.00 8.11 -8.38
C ALA A 81 9.43 9.49 -8.76
N VAL A 82 8.54 10.03 -7.94
CA VAL A 82 7.95 11.35 -8.15
C VAL A 82 8.42 12.26 -7.04
N ASN A 83 9.35 13.15 -7.36
CA ASN A 83 9.81 14.19 -6.45
C ASN A 83 8.78 15.32 -6.38
N ASP A 84 8.08 15.44 -5.26
CA ASP A 84 7.03 16.42 -5.01
C ASP A 84 7.60 17.76 -4.52
N GLY A 85 8.55 18.32 -5.25
CA GLY A 85 9.15 19.62 -4.92
C GLY A 85 9.99 19.63 -3.63
N SER A 86 10.80 18.60 -3.38
CA SER A 86 11.69 18.54 -2.21
C SER A 86 12.67 19.72 -2.15
N SER A 87 13.00 20.15 -0.93
CA SER A 87 13.97 21.22 -0.63
C SER A 87 15.34 20.70 -0.16
N ASP A 88 15.46 19.39 0.07
CA ASP A 88 16.68 18.69 0.47
C ASP A 88 17.36 18.02 -0.74
N SER A 89 18.35 17.15 -0.49
CA SER A 89 19.08 16.46 -1.56
C SER A 89 18.30 15.31 -2.23
N THR A 90 16.99 15.15 -1.97
CA THR A 90 16.18 14.07 -2.56
C THR A 90 16.24 14.07 -4.09
N ALA A 91 16.09 15.25 -4.72
CA ALA A 91 16.08 15.35 -6.18
C ALA A 91 17.40 14.88 -6.80
N GLU A 92 18.52 15.34 -6.26
CA GLU A 92 19.87 15.01 -6.72
C GLU A 92 20.16 13.51 -6.59
N ILE A 93 19.74 12.91 -5.47
CA ILE A 93 19.90 11.47 -5.23
C ILE A 93 19.06 10.66 -6.23
N LEU A 94 17.83 11.09 -6.53
CA LEU A 94 16.97 10.42 -7.49
C LEU A 94 17.55 10.45 -8.90
N ASP A 95 18.07 11.60 -9.35
CA ASP A 95 18.73 11.75 -10.64
C ASP A 95 19.98 10.87 -10.76
N GLU A 96 20.80 10.85 -9.72
CA GLU A 96 22.00 9.99 -9.63
C GLU A 96 21.63 8.50 -9.79
N LEU A 97 20.55 8.07 -9.14
CA LEU A 97 20.08 6.68 -9.22
C LEU A 97 19.46 6.36 -10.58
N ALA A 98 18.75 7.30 -11.19
CA ALA A 98 18.13 7.11 -12.50
C ALA A 98 19.16 6.98 -13.61
N ALA A 99 20.30 7.65 -13.48
CA ALA A 99 21.44 7.48 -14.37
C ALA A 99 22.09 6.08 -14.26
N GLN A 100 21.90 5.37 -13.14
CA GLN A 100 22.52 4.07 -12.87
C GLN A 100 21.63 2.88 -13.29
N ASP A 101 20.30 3.03 -13.30
CA ASP A 101 19.36 1.96 -13.62
C ASP A 101 18.26 2.44 -14.57
N ALA A 102 18.26 1.93 -15.81
CA ALA A 102 17.29 2.31 -16.85
C ALA A 102 15.83 1.93 -16.52
N ARG A 103 15.59 1.12 -15.48
CA ARG A 103 14.24 0.79 -15.00
C ARG A 103 13.67 1.88 -14.09
N LEU A 104 14.50 2.81 -13.59
CA LEU A 104 14.07 3.94 -12.78
C LEU A 104 13.84 5.17 -13.65
N ARG A 105 12.68 5.78 -13.50
CA ARG A 105 12.33 7.09 -14.08
C ARG A 105 11.98 8.04 -12.96
N VAL A 106 12.39 9.30 -13.11
CA VAL A 106 12.12 10.34 -12.13
C VAL A 106 11.24 11.40 -12.75
N VAL A 107 10.25 11.86 -12.00
CA VAL A 107 9.39 12.99 -12.34
C VAL A 107 9.55 14.04 -11.25
N HIS A 108 9.94 15.25 -11.61
CA HIS A 108 10.01 16.36 -10.66
C HIS A 108 8.78 17.26 -10.84
N LEU A 109 8.05 17.45 -9.76
CA LEU A 109 7.06 18.51 -9.63
C LEU A 109 7.76 19.81 -9.23
N ALA A 110 7.25 20.93 -9.74
CA ALA A 110 7.87 22.25 -9.54
C ALA A 110 7.80 22.72 -8.08
N GLU A 111 6.74 22.32 -7.37
CA GLU A 111 6.48 22.63 -5.96
C GLU A 111 5.74 21.47 -5.32
N ASN A 112 5.70 21.45 -3.99
CA ASN A 112 4.96 20.45 -3.23
C ASN A 112 3.45 20.62 -3.42
N GLN A 113 2.81 19.62 -4.00
CA GLN A 113 1.37 19.54 -4.27
C GLN A 113 0.69 18.42 -3.47
N GLY A 114 1.44 17.71 -2.63
CA GLY A 114 0.98 16.61 -1.81
C GLY A 114 1.03 15.25 -2.50
N LYS A 115 1.00 14.20 -1.66
CA LYS A 115 1.14 12.79 -2.07
C LYS A 115 0.14 12.37 -3.16
N ALA A 116 -1.12 12.81 -3.08
CA ALA A 116 -2.15 12.47 -4.06
C ALA A 116 -1.77 12.95 -5.48
N VAL A 117 -1.25 14.17 -5.59
CA VAL A 117 -0.80 14.75 -6.87
C VAL A 117 0.48 14.08 -7.36
N ALA A 118 1.41 13.76 -6.46
CA ALA A 118 2.61 13.01 -6.79
C ALA A 118 2.27 11.61 -7.34
N LEU A 119 1.39 10.86 -6.66
CA LEU A 119 0.90 9.57 -7.13
C LEU A 119 0.21 9.68 -8.49
N ARG A 120 -0.71 10.64 -8.65
CA ARG A 120 -1.39 10.88 -9.94
C ARG A 120 -0.40 11.16 -11.07
N SER A 121 0.62 11.98 -10.82
CA SER A 121 1.66 12.29 -11.80
C SER A 121 2.43 11.04 -12.22
N GLY A 122 2.80 10.19 -11.25
CA GLY A 122 3.41 8.88 -11.52
C GLY A 122 2.50 7.97 -12.35
N VAL A 123 1.19 7.94 -12.06
CA VAL A 123 0.22 7.16 -12.82
C VAL A 123 0.12 7.64 -14.27
N LEU A 124 0.10 8.95 -14.51
CA LEU A 124 -0.03 9.49 -15.87
C LEU A 124 1.14 9.10 -16.77
N VAL A 125 2.36 9.03 -16.22
CA VAL A 125 3.57 8.67 -17.00
C VAL A 125 3.89 7.18 -17.01
N SER A 126 3.15 6.37 -16.24
CA SER A 126 3.35 4.92 -16.15
C SER A 126 3.01 4.18 -17.44
N LYS A 127 3.83 3.19 -17.79
CA LYS A 127 3.71 2.34 -18.99
C LYS A 127 2.65 1.25 -18.83
N TYR A 128 2.54 0.66 -17.64
CA TYR A 128 1.76 -0.57 -17.45
C TYR A 128 0.35 -0.31 -16.91
N GLU A 129 -0.53 -1.30 -17.11
CA GLU A 129 -1.91 -1.28 -16.59
C GLU A 129 -1.97 -1.52 -15.08
N TYR A 130 -0.99 -2.23 -14.52
CA TYR A 130 -0.93 -2.53 -13.10
C TYR A 130 0.04 -1.58 -12.40
N LEU A 131 -0.43 -0.95 -11.34
CA LEU A 131 0.30 0.06 -10.58
C LEU A 131 0.57 -0.51 -9.19
N VAL A 132 1.77 -0.32 -8.66
CA VAL A 132 2.11 -0.63 -7.27
C VAL A 132 2.62 0.65 -6.62
N CYS A 133 1.80 1.24 -5.76
CA CYS A 133 2.13 2.46 -5.03
C CYS A 133 2.70 2.09 -3.67
N ILE A 134 3.85 2.67 -3.31
CA ILE A 134 4.45 2.55 -1.98
C ILE A 134 4.87 3.94 -1.47
N ASP A 135 4.98 4.09 -0.15
CA ASP A 135 5.52 5.32 0.46
C ASP A 135 7.02 5.52 0.17
N GLY A 136 7.48 6.78 0.22
CA GLY A 136 8.87 7.17 -0.03
C GLY A 136 9.88 6.63 0.99
N ASP A 137 9.41 6.24 2.17
CA ASP A 137 10.19 5.66 3.27
C ASP A 137 9.94 4.14 3.46
N ALA A 138 9.14 3.52 2.58
CA ALA A 138 8.76 2.11 2.69
C ALA A 138 9.68 1.18 1.89
N LEU A 139 10.12 0.08 2.51
CA LEU A 139 10.95 -0.93 1.86
C LEU A 139 10.09 -2.02 1.22
N LEU A 140 10.06 -2.06 -0.11
CA LEU A 140 9.35 -3.09 -0.85
C LEU A 140 10.09 -4.44 -0.78
N HIS A 141 9.44 -5.46 -0.23
CA HIS A 141 10.01 -6.80 -0.18
C HIS A 141 10.19 -7.36 -1.62
N PRO A 142 11.29 -8.06 -1.95
CA PRO A 142 11.58 -8.50 -3.32
C PRO A 142 10.46 -9.31 -3.99
N HIS A 143 9.73 -10.12 -3.22
CA HIS A 143 8.61 -10.93 -3.71
C HIS A 143 7.22 -10.27 -3.57
N ALA A 144 7.12 -9.05 -3.03
CA ALA A 144 5.82 -8.41 -2.74
C ALA A 144 4.96 -8.24 -4.00
N VAL A 145 5.57 -7.84 -5.12
CA VAL A 145 4.85 -7.62 -6.38
C VAL A 145 4.23 -8.92 -6.92
N LEU A 146 4.88 -10.08 -6.75
CA LEU A 146 4.29 -11.38 -7.13
C LEU A 146 2.94 -11.60 -6.42
N TRP A 147 2.91 -11.33 -5.11
CA TRP A 147 1.69 -11.46 -4.30
C TRP A 147 0.63 -10.41 -4.63
N LEU A 148 1.03 -9.17 -4.94
CA LEU A 148 0.11 -8.10 -5.31
C LEU A 148 -0.53 -8.32 -6.69
N MET A 149 0.21 -8.93 -7.61
CA MET A 149 -0.26 -9.19 -8.98
C MET A 149 -1.21 -10.37 -9.06
N GLN A 150 -1.00 -11.42 -8.25
CA GLN A 150 -1.77 -12.67 -8.30
C GLN A 150 -3.31 -12.46 -8.28
N PRO A 151 -3.91 -11.58 -7.44
CA PRO A 151 -5.36 -11.36 -7.45
C PRO A 151 -5.87 -10.72 -8.75
N PHE A 152 -5.09 -9.85 -9.40
CA PHE A 152 -5.50 -9.23 -10.66
C PHE A 152 -5.55 -10.24 -11.81
N LEU A 153 -4.59 -11.17 -11.82
CA LEU A 153 -4.49 -12.22 -12.83
C LEU A 153 -5.63 -13.24 -12.69
N ASN A 154 -6.01 -13.57 -11.46
CA ASN A 154 -7.06 -14.55 -11.19
C ASN A 154 -8.47 -13.96 -11.27
N PHE A 155 -8.63 -12.65 -11.07
CA PHE A 155 -9.94 -12.01 -10.96
C PHE A 155 -10.00 -10.69 -11.75
N PRO A 156 -10.57 -10.69 -12.98
CA PRO A 156 -10.60 -9.52 -13.86
C PRO A 156 -11.29 -8.26 -13.27
N ARG A 157 -12.22 -8.45 -12.34
CA ARG A 157 -12.99 -7.36 -11.71
C ARG A 157 -12.28 -6.67 -10.54
N ILE A 158 -11.08 -7.13 -10.15
CA ILE A 158 -10.33 -6.49 -9.07
C ILE A 158 -9.78 -5.15 -9.56
N GLY A 159 -10.15 -4.09 -8.86
CA GLY A 159 -9.65 -2.73 -9.08
C GLY A 159 -8.45 -2.37 -8.21
N ALA A 160 -8.37 -2.94 -7.00
CA ALA A 160 -7.30 -2.66 -6.05
C ALA A 160 -6.97 -3.86 -5.17
N VAL A 161 -5.72 -3.95 -4.73
CA VAL A 161 -5.17 -4.96 -3.80
C VAL A 161 -4.32 -4.24 -2.77
N THR A 162 -4.55 -4.50 -1.49
CA THR A 162 -3.70 -3.96 -0.41
C THR A 162 -2.56 -4.92 -0.08
N GLY A 163 -1.38 -4.38 0.18
CA GLY A 163 -0.29 -5.13 0.79
C GLY A 163 -0.42 -5.24 2.31
N ASN A 164 0.59 -5.84 2.93
CA ASN A 164 0.68 -6.02 4.38
C ASN A 164 1.97 -5.34 4.89
N PRO A 165 1.96 -4.01 5.11
CA PRO A 165 3.11 -3.30 5.63
C PRO A 165 3.49 -3.81 7.02
N ARG A 166 4.79 -3.84 7.29
CA ARG A 166 5.34 -4.31 8.57
C ARG A 166 6.29 -3.26 9.11
N ILE A 167 6.12 -2.92 10.38
CA ILE A 167 7.01 -1.98 11.06
C ILE A 167 8.42 -2.57 11.14
N LEU A 168 9.41 -1.76 10.73
CA LEU A 168 10.84 -2.09 10.80
C LEU A 168 11.38 -1.86 12.23
N ASN A 169 11.09 -0.70 12.81
CA ASN A 169 11.59 -0.31 14.13
C ASN A 169 10.72 -0.89 15.27
N ARG A 170 11.22 -1.94 15.95
CA ARG A 170 10.49 -2.66 17.01
C ARG A 170 11.14 -2.62 18.39
N SER A 171 12.22 -1.86 18.54
CA SER A 171 13.03 -1.81 19.75
C SER A 171 12.35 -1.03 20.89
N SER A 172 11.59 0.01 20.56
CA SER A 172 10.88 0.85 21.54
C SER A 172 9.49 0.32 21.90
N ILE A 173 8.96 0.76 23.05
CA ILE A 173 7.57 0.47 23.45
C ILE A 173 6.59 0.99 22.40
N LEU A 174 6.81 2.20 21.90
CA LEU A 174 6.00 2.80 20.86
C LEU A 174 6.03 1.96 19.57
N GLY A 175 7.21 1.50 19.14
CA GLY A 175 7.33 0.61 17.97
C GLY A 175 6.60 -0.72 18.15
N LYS A 176 6.60 -1.29 19.36
CA LYS A 176 5.82 -2.52 19.66
C LYS A 176 4.31 -2.26 19.62
N LEU A 177 3.85 -1.11 20.09
CA LEU A 177 2.44 -0.71 19.99
C LEU A 177 2.02 -0.53 18.52
N GLN A 178 2.85 0.13 17.71
CA GLN A 178 2.63 0.27 16.26
C GLN A 178 2.59 -1.10 15.56
N VAL A 179 3.43 -2.05 15.96
CA VAL A 179 3.35 -3.43 15.45
C VAL A 179 1.99 -4.06 15.78
N GLY A 180 1.48 -3.88 17.00
CA GLY A 180 0.16 -4.38 17.40
C GLY A 180 -0.97 -3.74 16.59
N GLU A 181 -0.91 -2.43 16.36
CA GLU A 181 -1.86 -1.69 15.53
C GLU A 181 -1.87 -2.19 14.08
N PHE A 182 -0.71 -2.22 13.42
CA PHE A 182 -0.61 -2.69 12.02
C PHE A 182 -1.00 -4.16 11.88
N SER A 183 -0.62 -5.00 12.84
CA SER A 183 -0.97 -6.43 12.84
C SER A 183 -2.47 -6.66 13.08
N SER A 184 -3.14 -5.81 13.85
CA SER A 184 -4.58 -5.93 14.08
C SER A 184 -5.39 -5.33 12.93
N ILE A 185 -5.10 -4.10 12.51
CA ILE A 185 -5.86 -3.40 11.46
C ILE A 185 -5.60 -4.03 10.09
N ILE A 186 -4.34 -4.13 9.67
CA ILE A 186 -4.01 -4.62 8.33
C ILE A 186 -3.84 -6.15 8.36
N GLY A 187 -3.19 -6.67 9.40
CA GLY A 187 -2.99 -8.10 9.55
C GLY A 187 -4.29 -8.88 9.75
N LEU A 188 -5.17 -8.47 10.67
CA LEU A 188 -6.37 -9.25 11.02
C LEU A 188 -7.64 -8.74 10.33
N ILE A 189 -7.96 -7.45 10.49
CA ILE A 189 -9.24 -6.88 10.02
C ILE A 189 -9.35 -6.99 8.50
N LYS A 190 -8.29 -6.70 7.71
CA LYS A 190 -8.36 -6.84 6.24
C LYS A 190 -8.54 -8.28 5.77
N ARG A 191 -7.92 -9.25 6.44
CA ARG A 191 -8.12 -10.69 6.16
C ARG A 191 -9.56 -11.10 6.43
N ALA A 192 -10.11 -10.66 7.56
CA ALA A 192 -11.51 -10.89 7.89
C ALA A 192 -12.45 -10.20 6.90
N GLN A 193 -12.21 -8.95 6.52
CA GLN A 193 -12.98 -8.25 5.47
C GLN A 193 -12.95 -9.03 4.15
N ARG A 194 -11.78 -9.56 3.77
CA ARG A 194 -11.61 -10.32 2.52
C ARG A 194 -12.50 -11.57 2.46
N THR A 195 -12.85 -12.20 3.59
CA THR A 195 -13.77 -13.35 3.61
C THR A 195 -15.19 -12.97 3.20
N TYR A 196 -15.62 -11.73 3.47
CA TYR A 196 -16.88 -11.15 3.00
C TYR A 196 -16.83 -10.65 1.55
N GLY A 197 -15.67 -10.77 0.90
CA GLY A 197 -15.51 -10.50 -0.53
C GLY A 197 -15.07 -9.08 -0.90
N ARG A 198 -14.90 -8.17 0.07
CA ARG A 198 -14.49 -6.77 -0.15
C ARG A 198 -13.62 -6.28 1.00
N ILE A 199 -12.77 -5.29 0.74
CA ILE A 199 -12.07 -4.50 1.76
C ILE A 199 -12.64 -3.08 1.73
N PHE A 200 -12.69 -2.42 2.89
CA PHE A 200 -13.29 -1.08 2.96
C PHE A 200 -12.31 0.05 2.66
N THR A 201 -11.02 -0.18 2.90
CA THR A 201 -9.94 0.75 2.56
C THR A 201 -8.73 -0.06 2.10
N VAL A 202 -7.85 0.55 1.32
CA VAL A 202 -6.52 0.02 0.98
C VAL A 202 -5.48 0.69 1.86
N SER A 203 -4.32 0.06 2.04
CA SER A 203 -3.24 0.69 2.82
C SER A 203 -2.52 1.73 1.99
N GLY A 204 -2.37 2.95 2.53
CA GLY A 204 -1.55 4.01 1.91
C GLY A 204 -0.06 3.68 1.78
N VAL A 205 0.46 2.75 2.60
CA VAL A 205 1.88 2.36 2.59
C VAL A 205 2.25 1.47 1.41
N ILE A 206 1.34 0.55 1.05
CA ILE A 206 1.53 -0.36 -0.08
C ILE A 206 0.17 -0.82 -0.60
N ALA A 207 -0.16 -0.36 -1.81
CA ALA A 207 -1.36 -0.76 -2.52
C ALA A 207 -1.06 -0.92 -4.00
N ALA A 208 -1.76 -1.85 -4.64
CA ALA A 208 -1.71 -2.06 -6.07
C ALA A 208 -3.07 -1.78 -6.69
N PHE A 209 -3.06 -1.19 -7.88
CA PHE A 209 -4.27 -0.75 -8.58
C PHE A 209 -4.24 -1.19 -10.03
N ARG A 210 -5.43 -1.44 -10.56
CA ARG A 210 -5.66 -1.46 -12.00
C ARG A 210 -5.80 -0.01 -12.46
N LYS A 211 -4.95 0.45 -13.36
CA LYS A 211 -4.90 1.84 -13.86
C LYS A 211 -6.26 2.28 -14.40
N THR A 212 -6.91 1.45 -15.20
CA THR A 212 -8.27 1.74 -15.71
C THR A 212 -9.31 1.92 -14.59
N ALA A 213 -9.21 1.19 -13.48
CA ALA A 213 -10.11 1.35 -12.35
C ALA A 213 -9.87 2.68 -11.63
N LEU A 214 -8.60 3.03 -11.41
CA LEU A 214 -8.21 4.29 -10.77
C LEU A 214 -8.62 5.52 -11.60
N VAL A 215 -8.43 5.46 -12.92
CA VAL A 215 -8.86 6.54 -13.83
C VAL A 215 -10.39 6.71 -13.82
N ARG A 216 -11.15 5.60 -13.76
CA ARG A 216 -12.63 5.65 -13.74
C ARG A 216 -13.21 6.31 -12.49
N VAL A 217 -12.52 6.19 -11.35
CA VAL A 217 -12.96 6.81 -10.09
C VAL A 217 -12.44 8.24 -9.92
N GLY A 218 -11.60 8.73 -10.84
CA GLY A 218 -11.09 10.10 -10.81
C GLY A 218 -9.78 10.30 -10.05
N PHE A 219 -8.99 9.23 -9.84
CA PHE A 219 -7.79 9.22 -8.99
C PHE A 219 -8.10 9.50 -7.51
N TRP A 220 -7.08 9.82 -6.72
CA TRP A 220 -7.19 10.24 -5.32
C TRP A 220 -7.62 11.70 -5.22
N SER A 221 -8.43 12.04 -4.22
CA SER A 221 -8.75 13.44 -3.91
C SER A 221 -7.51 14.21 -3.44
N ASP A 222 -7.38 15.45 -3.90
CA ASP A 222 -6.29 16.38 -3.56
C ASP A 222 -6.61 17.26 -2.33
N ASP A 223 -7.86 17.23 -1.85
CA ASP A 223 -8.34 18.01 -0.71
C ASP A 223 -8.32 17.23 0.63
N LYS A 224 -7.88 15.96 0.63
CA LYS A 224 -7.83 15.09 1.81
C LYS A 224 -6.41 14.92 2.32
N ILE A 225 -6.28 14.89 3.65
CA ILE A 225 -5.00 14.57 4.32
C ILE A 225 -4.65 13.07 4.16
N THR A 226 -5.67 12.21 4.04
CA THR A 226 -5.52 10.75 3.92
C THR A 226 -6.12 10.27 2.60
N GLU A 227 -5.30 10.10 1.58
CA GLU A 227 -5.74 9.69 0.25
C GLU A 227 -6.17 8.23 0.17
N ASP A 228 -5.73 7.38 1.10
CA ASP A 228 -5.98 5.94 1.10
C ASP A 228 -7.33 5.52 1.73
N ILE A 229 -8.00 6.46 2.40
CA ILE A 229 -9.32 6.28 3.03
C ILE A 229 -10.46 6.79 2.14
N ASP A 230 -10.14 7.62 1.15
CA ASP A 230 -11.07 8.18 0.16
C ASP A 230 -11.68 7.09 -0.75
#